data_AF-A0A516Q1K4-F1
#
_entry.id   AF-A0A516Q1K4-F1
#
_cell.length_a   1.000
_cell.length_b   1.000
_cell.length_c   1.000
_cell.angle_alpha   90.00
_cell.angle_beta   90.00
_cell.angle_gamma   90.00
#
_symmetry.space_group_name_H-M   'P 1'
#
loop_
_entity.id
_entity.type
_entity.pdbx_description
1 polymer ?
#
loop_
_entity_poly.entity_id
_entity_poly.type
_entity_poly.pdbx_seq_one_letter_code
_entity_poly.pdbx_strand_id
1 'polypeptide(L)' 'MTPPEGFTAEEFLALPNLPRHTELIDGGLVFVAPQRNFHMAMIDFLAAELRQHVPSGMRAGREMAVRI' A
#
# COMPACT_ATOMS: atom_id res chain seq x y z
N MET A 1 20.58 -4.94 4.50
CA MET A 1 21.33 -4.57 3.28
C MET A 1 20.47 -4.96 2.10
N THR A 2 20.31 -4.10 1.10
CA THR A 2 19.52 -4.43 -0.10
C THR A 2 20.23 -5.53 -0.88
N PRO A 3 19.55 -6.64 -1.24
CA PRO A 3 20.13 -7.68 -2.07
C PRO A 3 20.57 -7.12 -3.43
N PRO A 4 21.66 -7.62 -4.04
CA PRO A 4 22.11 -7.18 -5.37
C PRO A 4 21.05 -7.32 -6.47
N GLU A 5 20.24 -8.37 -6.39
CA GLU A 5 19.13 -8.69 -7.29
C GLU A 5 17.78 -8.07 -6.87
N GLY A 6 17.74 -7.35 -5.75
CA GLY A 6 16.50 -6.87 -5.14
C GLY A 6 15.79 -7.91 -4.27
N PHE A 7 14.71 -7.49 -3.61
CA PHE A 7 13.92 -8.37 -2.75
C PHE A 7 12.84 -9.11 -3.55
N THR A 8 12.62 -10.37 -3.22
CA THR A 8 11.41 -11.11 -3.59
C THR A 8 10.21 -10.69 -2.73
N ALA A 9 9.00 -11.07 -3.17
CA ALA A 9 7.77 -10.81 -2.40
C ALA A 9 7.79 -11.55 -1.05
N GLU A 10 8.27 -12.79 -1.03
CA GLU A 10 8.41 -13.61 0.18
C GLU A 10 9.37 -12.98 1.19
N GLU A 11 10.53 -12.50 0.73
CA GLU A 11 11.49 -11.81 1.59
C GLU A 11 10.91 -10.50 2.12
N PHE A 12 10.28 -9.69 1.27
CA PHE A 12 9.63 -8.46 1.69
C PHE A 12 8.60 -8.69 2.80
N LEU A 13 7.76 -9.72 2.67
CA LEU A 13 6.75 -10.07 3.69
C LEU A 13 7.35 -10.64 4.98
N ALA A 14 8.58 -11.16 4.94
CA ALA A 14 9.30 -11.65 6.11
C ALA A 14 10.13 -10.56 6.82
N LEU A 15 10.33 -9.38 6.21
CA LEU A 15 11.13 -8.31 6.80
C LEU A 15 10.46 -7.74 8.06
N PRO A 16 11.15 -7.79 9.22
CA PRO A 16 10.61 -7.24 10.46
C PRO A 16 10.72 -5.71 10.46
N ASN A 17 9.78 -5.05 11.14
CA ASN A 17 9.84 -3.63 11.47
C ASN A 17 9.93 -2.66 10.28
N LEU A 18 9.38 -3.03 9.12
CA LEU A 18 9.25 -2.09 8.02
C LEU A 18 8.30 -0.93 8.38
N PRO A 19 8.60 0.31 7.95
CA PRO A 19 7.64 1.40 8.02
C PRO A 19 6.31 0.99 7.39
N ARG A 20 5.19 1.48 7.96
CA ARG A 20 3.89 1.34 7.31
C ARG A 20 3.91 1.97 5.92
N HIS A 21 3.19 1.38 4.99
CA HIS A 21 3.16 1.79 3.58
C HIS A 21 4.54 1.71 2.90
N THR A 22 5.33 0.69 3.25
CA THR A 22 6.45 0.27 2.40
C THR A 22 5.88 -0.56 1.26
N GLU A 23 6.34 -0.30 0.04
CA GLU A 23 5.95 -1.02 -1.17
C GLU A 23 7.18 -1.74 -1.75
N LEU A 24 6.95 -2.90 -2.37
CA LEU A 24 7.96 -3.61 -3.17
C LEU A 24 7.64 -3.38 -4.66
N ILE A 25 8.55 -2.72 -5.38
CA ILE A 25 8.40 -2.44 -6.81
C ILE A 25 9.73 -2.80 -7.49
N ASP A 26 9.68 -3.70 -8.46
CA ASP A 26 10.85 -4.15 -9.24
C ASP A 26 12.06 -4.56 -8.37
N GLY A 27 11.79 -5.25 -7.25
CA GLY A 27 12.82 -5.67 -6.29
C GLY A 27 13.32 -4.57 -5.34
N GLY A 28 12.88 -3.33 -5.52
CA GLY A 28 13.21 -2.19 -4.67
C GLY A 28 12.16 -1.91 -3.58
N LEU A 29 12.62 -1.49 -2.40
CA LEU A 29 11.73 -1.00 -1.35
C LEU A 29 11.47 0.50 -1.53
N VAL A 30 10.19 0.86 -1.67
CA VAL A 30 9.72 2.24 -1.76
C VAL A 30 9.06 2.63 -0.44
N PHE A 31 9.52 3.73 0.14
CA PHE A 31 8.99 4.25 1.40
C PHE A 31 8.13 5.47 1.14
N VAL A 32 6.96 5.52 1.78
CA VAL A 32 6.04 6.64 1.65
C VAL A 32 6.66 7.94 2.19
N ALA A 33 6.47 9.03 1.46
CA ALA A 33 6.75 10.38 1.97
C ALA A 33 5.61 10.87 2.90
N PRO A 34 5.84 11.87 3.77
CA PRO A 34 4.77 12.46 4.58
C PRO A 34 3.60 12.92 3.71
N GLN A 35 2.40 12.40 3.99
CA GLN A 35 1.21 12.77 3.24
C GLN A 35 0.72 14.16 3.65
N ARG A 36 0.35 14.98 2.68
CA ARG A 36 -0.21 16.33 2.91
C ARG A 36 -1.72 16.23 3.17
N ASN A 37 -2.28 17.21 3.89
CA ASN A 37 -3.73 17.27 4.16
C ASN A 37 -4.60 17.14 2.91
N PHE A 38 -4.19 17.77 1.80
CA PHE A 38 -4.90 17.66 0.52
C PHE A 38 -4.97 16.21 0.00
N HIS A 39 -3.88 15.45 0.13
CA HIS A 39 -3.83 14.06 -0.31
C HIS A 39 -4.79 13.19 0.51
N MET A 40 -4.80 13.35 1.83
CA MET A 40 -5.75 12.63 2.70
C MET A 40 -7.21 12.99 2.38
N ALA A 41 -7.52 14.26 2.18
CA ALA A 41 -8.87 14.71 1.83
C ALA A 41 -9.37 14.07 0.53
N MET A 42 -8.51 13.94 -0.48
CA MET A 42 -8.84 13.27 -1.74
C MET A 42 -9.08 11.77 -1.55
N ILE A 43 -8.25 11.09 -0.76
CA ILE A 43 -8.46 9.65 -0.45
C ILE A 43 -9.80 9.47 0.28
N ASP A 44 -10.10 10.31 1.27
CA ASP A 44 -11.34 10.20 2.05
C ASP A 44 -12.58 10.42 1.17
N PHE A 45 -12.55 11.42 0.28
CA PHE A 45 -13.60 11.65 -0.71
C PHE A 45 -13.81 10.43 -1.61
N LEU A 46 -12.75 9.91 -2.22
CA LEU A 46 -12.84 8.74 -3.10
C LEU A 46 -13.31 7.49 -2.36
N ALA A 47 -12.83 7.27 -1.12
CA ALA A 47 -13.26 6.13 -0.32
C ALA A 47 -14.74 6.21 0.04
N ALA A 48 -15.27 7.41 0.32
CA ALA A 48 -16.70 7.61 0.58
C ALA A 48 -17.55 7.30 -0.66
N GLU A 49 -17.16 7.78 -1.84
CA GLU A 49 -17.86 7.52 -3.09
C GLU A 49 -17.79 6.04 -3.48
N LEU A 50 -16.61 5.42 -3.41
CA LEU A 50 -16.46 4.00 -3.72
C LEU A 50 -17.36 3.14 -2.84
N ARG A 51 -17.46 3.42 -1.53
CA ARG A 51 -18.33 2.70 -0.59
C ARG A 51 -19.80 2.74 -0.97
N GLN A 52 -20.29 3.82 -1.58
CA GLN A 52 -21.69 3.94 -2.01
C GLN A 52 -22.00 3.04 -3.22
N HIS A 53 -20.98 2.67 -4.01
CA HIS A 53 -21.13 1.91 -5.25
C HIS A 53 -20.57 0.48 -5.17
N VAL A 54 -20.17 0.00 -3.99
CA VAL A 54 -19.62 -1.35 -3.84
C VAL A 54 -20.71 -2.41 -4.08
N PRO A 55 -20.47 -3.42 -4.94
CA PRO A 55 -21.38 -4.54 -5.11
C PRO A 55 -21.62 -5.31 -3.81
N SER A 56 -22.78 -5.96 -3.70
CA SER A 56 -23.05 -6.85 -2.56
C SER A 56 -21.98 -7.93 -2.43
N GLY A 57 -21.50 -8.14 -1.19
CA GLY A 57 -20.43 -9.10 -0.89
C GLY A 57 -19.00 -8.56 -1.06
N MET A 58 -18.81 -7.30 -1.44
CA MET A 58 -17.50 -6.65 -1.53
C MET A 58 -17.35 -5.49 -0.54
N ARG A 59 -16.12 -5.01 -0.35
CA ARG A 59 -15.81 -3.78 0.42
C ARG A 59 -14.75 -2.93 -0.29
N ALA A 60 -14.90 -1.61 -0.22
CA ALA A 60 -13.83 -0.69 -0.57
C ALA A 60 -12.87 -0.54 0.63
N GLY A 61 -11.68 -1.12 0.50
CA GLY A 61 -10.59 -1.04 1.50
C GLY A 61 -9.43 -0.18 1.01
N ARG A 62 -8.67 0.39 1.95
CA ARG A 62 -7.39 1.05 1.68
C ARG A 62 -6.32 0.52 2.64
N GLU A 63 -5.06 0.85 2.37
CA GLU A 63 -3.93 0.47 3.23
C GLU A 63 -3.81 -1.04 3.44
N MET A 64 -4.04 -1.81 2.37
CA MET A 64 -3.93 -3.26 2.35
C MET A 64 -2.65 -3.70 1.65
N ALA A 65 -2.01 -4.75 2.15
CA ALA A 65 -1.01 -5.45 1.38
C ALA A 65 -1.71 -6.22 0.25
N VAL A 66 -1.29 -5.99 -0.99
CA VAL A 66 -1.77 -6.71 -2.18
C VAL A 66 -0.54 -7.31 -2.86
N ARG A 67 -0.61 -8.62 -3.12
CA ARG A 67 0.40 -9.33 -3.91
C ARG A 67 -0.28 -9.75 -5.22
N ILE A 68 0.31 -9.37 -6.35
CA ILE A 68 -0.14 -9.68 -7.70
C ILE A 68 0.67 -10.86 -8.23
#